data_AF-A0A3P5XDZ8-F1
#
_entry.id   AF-A0A3P5XDZ8-F1
#
_cell.length_a   1.000
_cell.length_b   1.000
_cell.length_c   1.000
_cell.angle_alpha   90.00
_cell.angle_beta   90.00
_cell.angle_gamma   90.00
#
_symmetry.space_group_name_H-M   'P 1'
#
loop_
_entity.id
_entity.type
_entity.pdbx_description
1 polymer ?
#
loop_
_entity_poly.entity_id
_entity_poly.type
_entity_poly.pdbx_seq_one_letter_code
_entity_poly.pdbx_strand_id
1 'polypeptide(L)'
;MHFFEQLANERIESAMEDGAFDDLPGAGKPLPFKAGDPVVPKSLQTSGYTPPVVILIRKLEDLRVALRDESDRDRRRALLTEIAETDMRRRIEIERAVTDATRGR
;
A
#
# COMPACT_ATOMS: atom_id res chain seq x y z
N MET A 1 -15.39 24.38 1.07
CA MET A 1 -14.13 24.68 0.36
C MET A 1 -13.68 23.45 -0.44
N HIS A 2 -14.47 23.00 -1.43
CA HIS A 2 -14.14 21.81 -2.26
C HIS A 2 -14.50 22.04 -3.75
N PHE A 3 -14.75 23.28 -4.12
CA PHE A 3 -15.20 23.64 -5.47
C PHE A 3 -14.19 23.22 -6.55
N PHE A 4 -12.90 23.42 -6.28
CA PHE A 4 -11.84 23.01 -7.20
C PHE A 4 -11.72 21.48 -7.35
N GLU A 5 -12.00 20.73 -6.30
CA GLU A 5 -11.96 19.26 -6.33
C GLU A 5 -13.14 18.71 -7.15
N GLN A 6 -14.34 19.27 -6.97
CA GLN A 6 -15.49 18.90 -7.78
C GLN A 6 -15.27 19.22 -9.26
N LEU A 7 -14.80 20.43 -9.57
CA LEU A 7 -14.49 20.83 -10.95
C LEU A 7 -13.38 19.98 -11.58
N ALA A 8 -12.37 19.60 -10.78
CA ALA A 8 -11.30 18.72 -11.25
C ALA A 8 -11.82 17.31 -11.54
N ASN A 9 -12.64 16.74 -10.64
CA ASN A 9 -13.21 15.41 -10.83
C ASN A 9 -14.12 15.36 -12.06
N GLU A 10 -14.99 16.36 -12.25
CA GLU A 10 -15.86 16.45 -13.43
C GLU A 10 -15.05 16.50 -14.74
N ARG A 11 -13.94 17.25 -14.75
CA ARG A 11 -13.00 17.30 -15.89
C ARG A 11 -12.30 15.96 -16.13
N ILE A 12 -11.93 15.25 -15.07
CA ILE A 12 -11.28 13.95 -15.16
C ILE A 12 -12.26 12.90 -15.70
N GLU A 13 -13.49 12.89 -15.22
CA GLU A 13 -14.56 11.99 -15.69
C GLU A 13 -14.86 12.19 -17.17
N SER A 14 -15.08 13.42 -17.62
CA SER A 14 -15.28 13.71 -19.05
C SER A 14 -14.08 13.26 -19.91
N ALA A 15 -12.84 13.46 -19.44
CA ALA A 15 -11.66 13.01 -20.17
C ALA A 15 -11.52 11.47 -20.22
N MET A 16 -12.00 10.76 -19.20
CA MET A 16 -12.08 9.29 -19.22
C MET A 16 -13.12 8.79 -20.22
N GLU A 17 -14.30 9.42 -20.27
CA GLU A 17 -15.35 9.07 -21.24
C GLU A 17 -14.91 9.33 -22.69
N ASP A 18 -14.17 10.41 -22.91
CA ASP A 18 -13.60 10.77 -24.22
C ASP A 18 -12.39 9.91 -24.62
N GLY A 19 -11.99 8.93 -23.81
CA GLY A 19 -10.85 8.04 -24.08
C GLY A 19 -9.49 8.75 -24.07
N ALA A 20 -9.39 9.93 -23.46
CA ALA A 20 -8.16 10.74 -23.46
C ALA A 20 -6.97 10.05 -22.75
N PHE A 21 -7.23 8.99 -21.99
CA PHE A 21 -6.23 8.20 -21.27
C PHE A 21 -5.88 6.87 -21.95
N ASP A 22 -6.54 6.49 -23.05
CA ASP A 22 -6.41 5.17 -23.66
C ASP A 22 -5.10 4.98 -24.45
N ASP A 23 -4.56 6.05 -25.05
CA ASP A 23 -3.31 6.03 -25.83
C ASP A 23 -2.31 7.07 -25.33
N LEU A 24 -2.08 7.08 -24.01
CA LEU A 24 -1.10 8.00 -23.43
C LEU A 24 0.31 7.70 -23.95
N PRO A 25 1.10 8.73 -24.30
CA PRO A 25 2.47 8.54 -24.72
C PRO A 25 3.29 7.90 -23.59
N GLY A 26 3.73 6.66 -23.82
CA GLY A 26 4.46 5.88 -22.82
C GLY A 26 3.60 4.96 -21.96
N ALA A 27 2.31 4.76 -22.30
CA ALA A 27 1.46 3.76 -21.66
C ALA A 27 2.14 2.38 -21.66
N GLY A 28 2.16 1.74 -20.48
CA GLY A 28 2.81 0.45 -20.26
C GLY A 28 4.34 0.48 -20.16
N LYS A 29 5.00 1.62 -20.39
CA LYS A 29 6.45 1.77 -20.20
C LYS A 29 6.76 2.25 -18.77
N PRO A 30 7.91 1.87 -18.20
CA PRO A 30 8.35 2.41 -16.91
C PRO A 30 8.44 3.94 -16.94
N LEU A 31 7.97 4.60 -15.88
CA LEU A 31 8.09 6.05 -15.73
C LEU A 31 9.58 6.45 -15.66
N PRO A 32 9.98 7.54 -16.34
CA PRO A 32 11.35 8.02 -16.28
C PRO A 32 11.64 8.62 -14.89
N PHE A 33 12.62 8.06 -14.18
CA PHE A 33 13.07 8.59 -12.89
C PHE A 33 13.72 9.96 -13.08
N LYS A 34 13.24 10.97 -12.34
CA LYS A 34 13.86 12.30 -12.24
C LYS A 34 14.58 12.45 -10.90
N ALA A 35 15.62 13.28 -10.89
CA ALA A 35 16.28 13.65 -9.65
C ALA A 35 15.29 14.38 -8.73
N GLY A 36 15.03 13.81 -7.55
CA GLY A 36 14.04 14.33 -6.59
C GLY A 36 12.77 13.49 -6.47
N ASP A 37 12.52 12.52 -7.36
CA ASP A 37 11.45 11.55 -7.16
C ASP A 37 11.78 10.71 -5.90
N PRO A 38 10.77 10.31 -5.09
CA PRO A 38 10.99 9.37 -4.00
C PRO A 38 11.59 8.10 -4.60
N VAL A 39 12.89 7.91 -4.41
CA VAL A 39 13.62 6.80 -4.99
C VAL A 39 13.14 5.54 -4.27
N VAL A 40 12.25 4.79 -4.90
CA VAL A 40 12.11 3.36 -4.58
C VAL A 40 13.49 2.76 -4.92
N PRO A 41 14.26 2.27 -3.94
CA PRO A 41 15.61 1.78 -4.20
C PRO A 41 15.60 0.79 -5.36
N LYS A 42 16.52 0.95 -6.34
CA LYS A 42 16.61 0.05 -7.51
C LYS A 42 16.70 -1.43 -7.11
N SER A 43 17.29 -1.73 -5.95
CA SER A 43 17.36 -3.08 -5.39
C SER A 43 15.99 -3.71 -5.11
N LEU A 44 14.94 -2.91 -4.83
CA LEU A 44 13.57 -3.41 -4.68
C LEU A 44 12.93 -3.79 -6.03
N GLN A 45 13.27 -3.07 -7.10
CA GLN A 45 12.62 -3.25 -8.41
C GLN A 45 13.12 -4.51 -9.13
N THR A 46 14.38 -4.91 -8.93
CA THR A 46 14.99 -6.05 -9.64
C THR A 46 14.92 -7.38 -8.91
N SER A 47 14.50 -7.43 -7.64
CA SER A 47 14.67 -8.62 -6.78
C SER A 47 13.38 -9.34 -6.36
N GLY A 48 12.20 -8.83 -6.74
CA GLY A 48 10.94 -9.34 -6.19
C GLY A 48 10.77 -9.05 -4.69
N TYR A 49 11.52 -8.07 -4.16
CA TYR A 49 11.46 -7.70 -2.76
C TYR A 49 10.09 -7.12 -2.39
N THR A 50 9.41 -7.81 -1.50
CA THR A 50 8.17 -7.32 -0.88
C THR A 50 8.53 -6.68 0.46
N PRO A 51 8.21 -5.39 0.68
CA PRO A 51 8.47 -4.74 1.96
C PRO A 51 7.87 -5.53 3.14
N PRO A 52 8.58 -5.67 4.28
CA PRO A 52 8.10 -6.43 5.42
C PRO A 52 6.70 -6.02 5.90
N VAL A 53 6.38 -4.72 5.85
CA VAL A 53 5.05 -4.20 6.18
C VAL A 53 3.94 -4.78 5.30
N VAL A 54 4.20 -5.00 4.00
CA VAL A 54 3.23 -5.57 3.06
C VAL A 54 2.98 -7.05 3.37
N ILE A 55 4.01 -7.78 3.77
CA ILE A 55 3.89 -9.18 4.21
C ILE A 55 3.01 -9.25 5.48
N LEU A 56 3.21 -8.34 6.43
CA LEU A 56 2.43 -8.28 7.67
C LEU A 56 0.96 -7.89 7.44
N ILE A 57 0.68 -7.03 6.46
CA ILE A 57 -0.69 -6.67 6.06
C ILE A 57 -1.42 -7.90 5.52
N ARG A 58 -0.82 -8.63 4.55
CA ARG A 58 -1.42 -9.86 4.01
C ARG A 58 -1.68 -10.89 5.10
N LYS A 59 -0.71 -11.10 6.00
CA LYS A 59 -0.88 -12.01 7.15
C LYS A 59 -2.05 -11.60 8.05
N LEU A 60 -2.24 -10.30 8.30
CA LEU A 60 -3.39 -9.81 9.09
C LEU A 60 -4.72 -10.06 8.40
N GLU A 61 -4.78 -9.93 7.07
CA GLU A 61 -5.98 -10.26 6.29
C GLU A 61 -6.31 -11.75 6.42
N ASP A 62 -5.33 -12.62 6.22
CA ASP A 62 -5.49 -14.08 6.35
C ASP A 62 -5.97 -14.47 7.76
N LEU A 63 -5.37 -13.91 8.81
CA LEU A 63 -5.76 -14.18 10.19
C LEU A 63 -7.18 -13.68 10.52
N ARG A 64 -7.61 -12.56 9.93
CA ARG A 64 -8.97 -12.04 10.12
C ARG A 64 -10.00 -12.92 9.42
N VAL A 65 -9.68 -13.45 8.25
CA VAL A 65 -10.51 -14.44 7.55
C VAL A 65 -10.62 -15.71 8.40
N ALA A 66 -9.48 -16.26 8.86
CA ALA A 66 -9.47 -17.44 9.73
C ALA A 66 -10.29 -17.23 11.01
N LEU A 67 -10.16 -16.06 11.66
CA LEU A 67 -10.95 -15.74 12.86
C LEU A 67 -12.45 -15.64 12.56
N ARG A 68 -12.85 -15.17 11.38
CA ARG A 68 -14.26 -15.07 11.02
C ARG A 68 -14.93 -16.44 10.92
N ASP A 69 -14.22 -17.42 10.37
CA ASP A 69 -14.75 -18.75 10.10
C ASP A 69 -14.51 -19.75 11.26
N GLU A 70 -13.73 -19.37 12.28
CA GLU A 70 -13.43 -20.21 13.45
C GLU A 70 -14.53 -20.17 14.52
N SER A 71 -14.94 -21.34 14.99
CA SER A 71 -16.01 -21.54 15.97
C SER A 71 -15.52 -22.05 17.33
N ASP A 72 -14.32 -22.65 17.38
CA ASP A 72 -13.71 -23.11 18.62
C ASP A 72 -13.17 -21.93 19.45
N ARG A 73 -13.55 -21.84 20.73
CA ARG A 73 -13.21 -20.69 21.58
C ARG A 73 -11.71 -20.56 21.86
N ASP A 74 -11.02 -21.68 22.04
CA ASP A 74 -9.59 -21.66 22.35
C ASP A 74 -8.78 -21.29 21.10
N ARG A 75 -9.18 -21.79 19.93
CA ARG A 75 -8.62 -21.40 18.63
C ARG A 75 -8.88 -19.94 18.31
N ARG A 76 -10.09 -19.42 18.53
CA ARG A 76 -10.41 -17.99 18.37
C ARG A 76 -9.51 -17.12 19.26
N ARG A 77 -9.29 -17.52 20.51
CA ARG A 77 -8.40 -16.80 21.43
C ARG A 77 -6.97 -16.79 20.92
N ALA A 78 -6.47 -17.91 20.41
CA ALA A 78 -5.14 -17.99 19.81
C ALA A 78 -4.99 -17.07 18.59
N LEU A 79 -5.98 -17.07 17.69
CA LEU A 79 -6.01 -16.19 16.51
C LEU A 79 -6.03 -14.71 16.89
N LEU A 80 -6.79 -14.32 17.92
CA LEU A 80 -6.81 -12.95 18.44
C LEU A 80 -5.44 -12.51 18.97
N THR A 81 -4.74 -13.39 19.69
CA THR A 81 -3.38 -13.12 20.16
C THR A 81 -2.44 -12.91 18.96
N GLU A 82 -2.49 -13.79 17.95
CA GLU A 82 -1.63 -13.68 16.77
C GLU A 82 -1.92 -12.40 15.95
N ILE A 83 -3.19 -12.00 15.85
CA ILE A 83 -3.59 -10.73 15.23
C ILE A 83 -2.98 -9.55 16.00
N ALA A 84 -3.07 -9.54 17.33
CA ALA A 84 -2.52 -8.47 18.15
C ALA A 84 -1.00 -8.33 17.99
N GLU A 85 -0.28 -9.46 18.02
CA GLU A 85 1.17 -9.49 17.80
C GLU A 85 1.56 -9.02 16.40
N THR A 86 0.81 -9.46 15.38
CA THR A 86 1.09 -9.09 13.98
C THR A 86 0.81 -7.60 13.74
N ASP A 87 -0.26 -7.05 14.32
CA ASP A 87 -0.58 -5.61 14.25
C ASP A 87 0.49 -4.75 14.93
N MET A 88 0.96 -5.18 16.12
CA MET A 88 2.05 -4.49 16.82
C MET A 88 3.33 -4.45 15.97
N ARG A 89 3.73 -5.60 15.40
CA ARG A 89 4.90 -5.68 14.52
C ARG A 89 4.76 -4.78 13.29
N ARG A 90 3.57 -4.72 12.69
CA ARG A 90 3.28 -3.84 11.56
C ARG A 90 3.48 -2.36 11.93
N ARG A 91 2.99 -1.93 13.10
CA ARG A 91 3.15 -0.54 13.57
C ARG A 91 4.63 -0.18 13.75
N ILE A 92 5.42 -1.05 14.36
CA ILE A 92 6.86 -0.85 14.54
C ILE A 92 7.56 -0.67 13.18
N GLU A 93 7.22 -1.49 12.19
CA GLU A 93 7.83 -1.40 10.86
C GLU A 93 7.48 -0.10 10.13
N ILE A 94 6.25 0.39 10.29
CA ILE A 94 5.82 1.69 9.74
C ILE A 94 6.62 2.83 10.40
N GLU A 95 6.69 2.84 11.73
CA GLU A 95 7.45 3.86 12.47
C GLU A 95 8.93 3.87 12.09
N ARG A 96 9.52 2.67 11.91
CA ARG A 96 10.89 2.53 11.41
C ARG A 96 11.05 3.12 10.01
N ALA A 97 10.17 2.79 9.08
CA ALA A 97 10.21 3.31 7.72
C ALA A 97 10.07 4.85 7.67
N VAL A 98 9.20 5.41 8.52
CA VAL A 98 9.02 6.87 8.66
C VAL A 98 10.27 7.52 9.27
N THR A 99 10.85 6.90 10.29
CA THR A 99 12.08 7.39 10.94
C THR A 99 13.27 7.38 9.97
N ASP A 100 13.41 6.31 9.19
CA ASP A 100 14.48 6.20 8.19
C ASP A 100 14.31 7.25 7.07
N ALA A 101 13.08 7.51 6.63
CA ALA A 101 12.79 8.55 5.63
C ALA A 101 13.03 9.99 6.15
N THR A 102 12.90 10.23 7.46
CA THR A 102 13.12 11.55 8.08
C THR A 102 14.58 11.81 8.42
N ARG A 103 15.37 10.78 8.79
CA ARG A 103 16.82 10.89 9.03
C ARG A 103 17.68 11.04 7.77
N GLY A 104 17.14 10.70 6.60
CA GLY A 104 17.82 10.87 5.31
C GLY A 104 17.75 12.29 4.73
N ARG A 105 17.25 13.28 5.48
CA ARG A 105 17.20 14.70 5.09
C ARG A 105 18.23 15.54 5.82
#